data_AF-A0A518RH67-F1
#
_entry.id   AF-A0A518RH67-F1
#
_cell.length_a   1.000
_cell.length_b   1.000
_cell.length_c   1.000
_cell.angle_alpha   90.00
_cell.angle_beta   90.00
_cell.angle_gamma   90.00
#
_symmetry.space_group_name_H-M   'P 1'
#
loop_
_entity.id
_entity.type
_entity.pdbx_description
1 polymer ?
#
loop_
_entity_poly.entity_id
_entity_poly.type
_entity_poly.pdbx_seq_one_letter_code
_entity_poly.pdbx_strand_id
1 'polypeptide(L)' 'MDLSFRFDRDVAVTAIPVPLAVLLAGAAVRQSAGPTARLQTRLDRSAPVSGLLAPAHGAFNLAMEGALTRWKGQ' A
#
# COMPACT_ATOMS: atom_id res chain seq x y z
N MET A 1 3.13 13.31 14.33
CA MET A 1 2.04 13.53 13.37
C MET A 1 1.05 12.41 13.60
N ASP A 2 -0.16 12.74 14.05
CA ASP A 2 -1.21 11.74 14.30
C ASP A 2 -1.89 11.41 12.95
N LEU A 3 -1.88 10.13 12.57
CA LEU A 3 -2.41 9.63 11.28
C LEU A 3 -3.76 8.94 11.47
N SER A 4 -4.53 9.37 12.48
CA SER A 4 -5.86 8.86 12.79
C SER A 4 -6.88 9.35 11.76
N PHE A 5 -7.03 8.62 10.65
CA PHE A 5 -8.12 8.84 9.69
C PHE A 5 -9.41 8.22 10.23
N ARG A 6 -10.25 9.03 10.89
CA ARG A 6 -11.64 8.65 11.18
C ARG A 6 -12.53 9.26 10.10
N PHE A 7 -13.19 8.40 9.32
CA PHE A 7 -14.24 8.87 8.42
C PHE A 7 -15.36 9.48 9.25
N ASP A 8 -15.56 10.79 9.11
CA ASP A 8 -16.67 11.50 9.72
C ASP A 8 -17.97 10.97 9.13
N ARG A 9 -18.80 10.35 9.97
CA ARG A 9 -20.01 9.63 9.54
C ARG A 9 -21.19 10.59 9.31
N ASP A 10 -21.09 11.80 9.85
CA ASP A 10 -22.14 12.83 9.81
C ASP A 10 -21.85 13.90 8.76
N VAL A 11 -20.82 13.70 7.92
CA VAL A 11 -20.47 14.63 6.85
C VAL A 11 -21.56 14.64 5.78
N ALA A 12 -22.04 15.83 5.42
CA ALA A 12 -22.96 15.98 4.29
C ALA A 12 -22.27 15.49 3.01
N VAL A 13 -22.69 14.33 2.52
CA VAL A 13 -22.15 13.74 1.29
C VAL A 13 -22.62 14.58 0.11
N THR A 14 -21.73 15.42 -0.42
CA THR A 14 -21.98 16.13 -1.67
C THR A 14 -22.01 15.13 -2.81
N ALA A 15 -23.14 15.04 -3.52
CA ALA A 15 -23.26 14.18 -4.69
C ALA A 15 -22.24 14.62 -5.75
N ILE A 16 -21.38 13.69 -6.15
CA ILE A 16 -20.37 13.94 -7.19
C ILE A 16 -21.08 14.03 -8.55
N PRO A 17 -20.84 15.07 -9.35
CA PRO A 17 -21.34 15.11 -10.73
C PRO A 17 -20.86 13.90 -11.53
N VAL A 18 -21.75 13.28 -12.31
CA VAL A 18 -21.46 12.03 -13.05
C VAL A 18 -20.15 12.08 -13.85
N PRO A 19 -19.82 13.15 -14.61
CA PRO A 19 -18.56 13.20 -15.35
C PRO A 19 -17.32 13.12 -14.45
N LEU A 20 -17.39 13.72 -13.25
CA LEU A 20 -16.30 13.72 -12.29
C LEU A 20 -16.16 12.36 -11.62
N ALA A 21 -17.28 11.68 -11.33
CA ALA A 21 -17.27 10.30 -10.82
C ALA A 21 -16.59 9.34 -11.81
N VAL A 22 -16.89 9.47 -13.10
CA VAL A 22 -16.25 8.68 -14.17
C VAL A 22 -14.75 8.95 -14.23
N LEU A 23 -14.34 10.21 -14.13
CA LEU A 23 -12.92 10.59 -14.12
C LEU A 23 -12.18 10.01 -12.91
N LEU A 24 -12.76 10.13 -11.70
CA LEU A 24 -12.19 9.58 -10.48
C LEU A 24 -12.08 8.06 -10.54
N ALA A 25 -13.11 7.37 -11.07
CA ALA A 25 -13.07 5.92 -11.26
C ALA A 25 -11.91 5.51 -12.20
N GLY A 26 -11.73 6.22 -13.32
CA GLY A 26 -10.61 5.98 -14.24
C GLY A 26 -9.24 6.22 -13.60
N ALA A 27 -9.11 7.28 -12.80
CA ALA A 27 -7.89 7.58 -12.05
C ALA A 27 -7.58 6.49 -11.01
N ALA A 28 -8.59 6.04 -10.27
CA ALA A 28 -8.46 4.97 -9.28
C ALA A 28 -8.03 3.64 -9.91
N VAL A 29 -8.60 3.27 -11.07
CA VAL A 29 -8.19 2.08 -11.82
C VAL A 29 -6.73 2.15 -12.27
N ARG A 30 -6.28 3.32 -12.75
CA ARG A 30 -4.87 3.50 -13.12
C ARG A 30 -3.95 3.38 -11.90
N GLN A 31 -4.36 3.95 -10.77
CA GLN A 31 -3.60 3.88 -9.52
C GLN A 31 -3.51 2.44 -9.01
N SER A 32 -4.61 1.67 -9.06
CA SER A 32 -4.63 0.27 -8.63
C SER A 32 -3.84 -0.67 -9.55
N ALA A 33 -3.66 -0.29 -10.82
CA ALA A 33 -2.81 -1.02 -11.76
C ALA A 33 -1.32 -0.68 -11.66
N GLY A 34 -0.96 0.35 -10.87
CA GLY A 34 0.40 0.87 -10.77
C GLY A 34 1.40 -0.10 -10.10
N PRO A 35 2.71 0.12 -10.28
CA PRO A 35 3.75 -0.70 -9.65
C PRO A 35 3.66 -0.72 -8.12
N THR A 36 3.31 0.41 -7.51
CA THR A 36 3.16 0.55 -6.06
C THR A 36 1.97 -0.25 -5.53
N ALA A 37 0.82 -0.19 -6.21
CA ALA A 37 -0.35 -0.99 -5.85
C ALA A 37 -0.06 -2.50 -5.94
N ARG A 38 0.70 -2.95 -6.95
CA ARG A 38 1.13 -4.35 -7.05
C ARG A 38 2.04 -4.78 -5.88
N LEU A 39 2.92 -3.90 -5.41
CA LEU A 39 3.76 -4.16 -4.25
C LEU A 39 2.92 -4.19 -2.96
N GLN A 40 2.00 -3.23 -2.79
CA GLN A 40 1.07 -3.20 -1.66
C GLN A 40 0.22 -4.49 -1.60
N THR A 41 -0.36 -4.94 -2.72
CA THR A 41 -1.10 -6.21 -2.79
C THR A 41 -0.23 -7.43 -2.40
N ARG A 42 1.07 -7.40 -2.67
CA ARG A 42 2.00 -8.47 -2.25
C ARG A 42 2.30 -8.41 -0.75
N LEU A 43 2.33 -7.22 -0.15
CA LEU A 43 2.52 -7.03 1.29
C LEU A 43 1.24 -7.37 2.07
N ASP A 44 0.08 -7.00 1.56
CA ASP A 44 -1.24 -7.28 2.17
C ASP A 44 -1.64 -8.76 2.03
N ARG A 45 -0.99 -9.52 1.14
CA ARG A 45 -1.14 -10.97 1.09
C ARG A 45 -0.58 -11.55 2.38
N SER A 46 -1.50 -11.88 3.30
CA SER A 46 -1.21 -12.51 4.58
C SER A 46 -0.30 -13.73 4.39
N ALA A 47 0.98 -13.57 4.67
CA ALA A 47 1.91 -14.66 4.84
C ALA A 47 1.75 -15.19 6.28
N PRO A 48 1.98 -16.50 6.54
CA PRO A 48 1.84 -17.06 7.87
C PRO A 48 2.65 -16.25 8.89
N VAL A 49 1.92 -15.56 9.77
CA VAL A 49 2.43 -14.54 10.70
C VAL A 49 3.42 -15.11 11.72
N SER A 50 3.44 -16.44 11.90
CA SER A 50 4.23 -17.12 12.92
C SER A 50 5.76 -17.01 12.77
N GLY A 51 6.27 -16.47 11.66
CA GLY A 51 7.72 -16.30 11.44
C GLY A 51 8.15 -14.94 10.89
N LEU A 52 7.24 -14.02 10.58
CA LEU A 52 7.58 -12.74 9.95
C LEU A 52 7.98 -11.65 10.96
N LEU A 53 7.46 -11.74 12.18
CA LEU A 53 7.80 -10.86 13.30
C LEU A 53 8.72 -11.52 14.32
N ALA A 54 9.19 -12.73 14.02
CA ALA A 54 10.20 -13.45 14.79
C ALA A 54 11.44 -13.67 13.91
N PRO A 55 12.17 -12.61 13.50
CA PRO A 55 13.54 -12.81 13.05
C PRO A 55 14.27 -13.50 14.21
N ALA A 56 14.98 -14.60 13.95
CA ALA A 56 15.63 -15.37 15.00
C ALA A 56 16.43 -14.50 16.01
N HIS A 57 16.88 -13.29 15.61
CA HIS A 57 17.63 -12.35 16.48
C HIS A 57 17.40 -10.85 16.17
N GLY A 58 16.25 -10.39 15.66
CA GLY A 58 16.08 -8.95 15.31
C GLY A 58 16.92 -8.49 14.11
N ALA A 59 17.39 -9.43 13.29
CA ALA A 59 18.18 -9.14 12.11
C ALA A 59 17.34 -8.46 11.02
N PHE A 60 17.99 -7.55 10.28
CA PHE A 60 17.42 -6.89 9.11
C PHE A 60 16.95 -7.92 8.07
N ASN A 61 15.88 -7.62 7.35
CA ASN A 61 15.30 -8.53 6.38
C ASN A 61 16.29 -8.77 5.21
N LEU A 62 16.84 -9.99 5.14
CA LEU A 62 17.86 -10.36 4.14
C LEU A 62 17.37 -10.23 2.69
N ALA A 63 16.07 -10.43 2.43
CA ALA A 63 15.52 -10.21 1.10
C ALA A 63 15.58 -8.73 0.70
N MET A 64 15.37 -7.82 1.66
CA MET A 64 15.54 -6.38 1.45
C MET A 64 17.00 -5.98 1.30
N GLU A 65 17.92 -6.59 2.06
CA GLU A 65 19.37 -6.39 1.92
C GLU A 65 19.85 -6.73 0.51
N GLY A 66 19.41 -7.87 -0.02
CA GLY A 66 19.75 -8.30 -1.38
C GLY A 66 19.19 -7.34 -2.44
N ALA A 67 17.97 -6.83 -2.24
CA ALA A 67 17.37 -5.85 -3.14
C ALA A 67 18.15 -4.52 -3.16
N LEU A 68 18.55 -4.01 -1.99
CA LEU A 68 19.34 -2.78 -1.86
C LEU A 68 20.73 -2.92 -2.49
N THR A 69 21.39 -4.04 -2.23
CA THR A 69 22.75 -4.30 -2.75
C THR A 69 22.75 -4.38 -4.27
N ARG A 70 21.73 -5.02 -4.85
CA ARG A 70 21.58 -5.09 -6.31
C ARG A 70 21.29 -3.73 -6.93
N TRP A 71 20.45 -2.90 -6.28
CA TRP A 71 20.18 -1.55 -6.76
C TRP A 71 21.43 -0.66 -6.72
N LYS A 72 22.25 -0.77 -5.68
CA LYS A 72 23.51 0.00 -5.57
C LYS A 72 24.57 -0.40 -6.61
N GLY A 73 24.51 -1.64 -7.12
CA GLY A 73 25.41 -2.13 -8.16
C GLY A 73 24.99 -1.77 -9.60
N GLN A 74 23.87 -1.07 -9.77
CA GLN A 74 23.42 -0.48 -11.03
C GLN A 74 23.78 1.00 -11.08
#